data_AF-A0A1F7PAM2-F1
#
_entry.id   AF-A0A1F7PAM2-F1
#
_cell.length_a   1.000
_cell.length_b   1.000
_cell.length_c   1.000
_cell.angle_alpha   90.00
_cell.angle_beta   90.00
_cell.angle_gamma   90.00
#
_symmetry.space_group_name_H-M   'P 1'
#
loop_
_entity.id
_entity.type
_entity.pdbx_description
1 polymer ?
#
loop_
_entity_poly.entity_id
_entity_poly.type
_entity_poly.pdbx_seq_one_letter_code
_entity_poly.pdbx_strand_id
1 'polypeptide(L)'
;MRRRVGRRQDGGWAVLGEGCAWARAIPFSWQDVGVVAGGPQARRNFLDGFAGKIFPAHLPGLARYRKLLARRNHLLQSGLDQAALQARIEPWDQQMASEGLDVLDRRRRAVAELAAEVARLYPALAGSGAVRLEYESSLDAGISAERFVEELRARRQDEVRRGQTLVGPHRDDVLIEMDGRDMRSFGSRGQQRLMALALRLAEVGPVERAVGSQPVLLLDDALSELDPEVQGNVLRHVEGSGQVFLTTAERRLPARQSAWWVVRGGHVRDLRPQLGQGAA
;
A
#
# COMPACT_ATOMS: atom_id res chain seq x y z
N MET A 1 11.23 -8.25 -22.73
CA MET A 1 10.22 -7.82 -21.74
C MET A 1 9.27 -6.79 -22.34
N ARG A 2 8.03 -7.15 -22.69
CA ARG A 2 6.99 -6.16 -23.02
C ARG A 2 5.73 -6.52 -22.26
N ARG A 3 5.41 -5.73 -21.24
CA ARG A 3 4.06 -5.72 -20.69
C ARG A 3 3.11 -5.24 -21.77
N ARG A 4 2.00 -5.94 -21.96
CA ARG A 4 0.91 -5.53 -22.86
C ARG A 4 -0.37 -5.47 -22.04
N VAL A 5 -1.15 -4.41 -22.20
CA VAL A 5 -2.52 -4.41 -21.69
C VAL A 5 -3.35 -5.20 -22.69
N GLY A 6 -3.88 -6.35 -22.26
CA GLY A 6 -4.70 -7.24 -23.07
C GLY A 6 -6.06 -7.46 -22.41
N ARG A 7 -7.05 -7.81 -23.23
CA ARG A 7 -8.40 -8.13 -22.73
C ARG A 7 -8.45 -9.62 -22.36
N ARG A 8 -8.91 -9.91 -21.14
CA ARG A 8 -9.21 -11.26 -20.65
C ARG A 8 -10.49 -11.79 -21.30
N GLN A 9 -10.67 -13.11 -21.25
CA GLN A 9 -11.85 -13.79 -21.76
C GLN A 9 -13.15 -13.38 -21.06
N ASP A 10 -13.07 -12.89 -19.82
CA ASP A 10 -14.19 -12.32 -19.05
C ASP A 10 -14.53 -10.87 -19.44
N GLY A 11 -13.84 -10.30 -20.44
CA GLY A 11 -14.03 -8.93 -20.90
C GLY A 11 -13.24 -7.88 -20.11
N GLY A 12 -12.58 -8.25 -19.01
CA GLY A 12 -11.74 -7.36 -18.20
C GLY A 12 -10.37 -7.08 -18.83
N TRP A 13 -9.69 -6.02 -18.41
CA TRP A 13 -8.33 -5.72 -18.86
C TRP A 13 -7.29 -6.30 -17.90
N ALA A 14 -6.18 -6.79 -18.46
CA ALA A 14 -5.07 -7.30 -17.69
C ALA A 14 -3.73 -6.94 -18.31
N VAL A 15 -2.76 -6.70 -17.44
CA VAL A 15 -1.37 -6.55 -17.86
C VAL A 15 -0.78 -7.95 -18.05
N LEU A 16 -0.48 -8.28 -19.30
CA LEU A 16 0.18 -9.51 -19.74
C LEU A 16 1.68 -9.27 -19.89
N GLY A 17 2.50 -10.30 -19.72
CA GLY A 17 3.96 -10.25 -19.91
C GLY A 17 4.75 -10.01 -18.61
N GLU A 18 6.07 -10.16 -18.71
CA GLU A 18 7.00 -10.02 -17.59
C GLU A 18 7.11 -8.57 -17.11
N GLY A 19 7.09 -8.37 -15.79
CA GLY A 19 7.35 -7.06 -15.19
C GLY A 19 8.81 -6.63 -15.35
N CYS A 20 9.05 -5.32 -15.27
CA CYS A 20 10.39 -4.77 -15.20
C CYS A 20 10.87 -4.84 -13.74
N ALA A 21 11.53 -5.93 -13.36
CA ALA A 21 11.99 -6.12 -11.98
C ALA A 21 12.94 -4.99 -11.50
N TRP A 22 13.70 -4.41 -12.43
CA TRP A 22 14.68 -3.34 -12.19
C TRP A 22 14.09 -1.93 -12.12
N ALA A 23 12.85 -1.74 -12.61
CA ALA A 23 12.19 -0.44 -12.63
C ALA A 23 10.92 -0.50 -11.78
N ARG A 24 11.00 0.03 -10.57
CA ARG A 24 9.84 0.20 -9.69
C ARG A 24 9.23 1.58 -9.90
N ALA A 25 7.91 1.62 -9.84
CA ALA A 25 7.16 2.87 -9.79
C ALA A 25 6.35 2.93 -8.50
N ILE A 26 6.27 4.12 -7.92
CA ILE A 26 5.41 4.42 -6.77
C ILE A 26 4.38 5.44 -7.24
N PRO A 27 3.14 5.00 -7.49
CA PRO A 27 2.06 5.91 -7.84
C PRO A 27 1.40 6.51 -6.59
N PHE A 28 1.02 7.76 -6.71
CA PHE A 28 0.04 8.44 -5.86
C PHE A 28 -1.12 8.92 -6.72
N SER A 29 -2.33 8.76 -6.23
CA SER A 29 -3.59 9.18 -6.84
C SER A 29 -4.62 9.52 -5.76
N TRP A 30 -5.79 10.04 -6.16
CA TRP A 30 -6.90 10.31 -5.24
C TRP A 30 -7.34 9.08 -4.41
N GLN A 31 -7.15 7.86 -4.92
CA GLN A 31 -7.53 6.62 -4.20
C GLN A 31 -6.66 6.38 -2.96
N ASP A 32 -5.45 6.94 -2.94
CA ASP A 32 -4.49 6.75 -1.86
C ASP A 32 -4.90 7.46 -0.57
N VAL A 33 -5.74 8.49 -0.66
CA VAL A 33 -6.37 9.11 0.52
C VAL A 33 -7.17 8.06 1.31
N GLY A 34 -7.71 7.05 0.62
CA GLY A 34 -8.41 5.91 1.23
C GLY A 34 -7.52 5.05 2.13
N VAL A 35 -6.19 5.11 2.03
CA VAL A 35 -5.28 4.46 2.98
C VAL A 35 -5.45 5.06 4.38
N VAL A 36 -5.62 6.38 4.46
CA VAL A 36 -5.78 7.09 5.74
C VAL A 36 -7.25 7.16 6.14
N ALA A 37 -8.10 7.66 5.26
CA ALA A 37 -9.52 7.92 5.56
C ALA A 37 -10.42 6.68 5.45
N GLY A 38 -9.96 5.63 4.78
CA GLY A 38 -10.77 4.45 4.49
C GLY A 38 -10.77 3.39 5.59
N GLY A 39 -11.37 2.25 5.25
CA GLY A 39 -11.44 1.10 6.14
C GLY A 39 -10.16 0.26 6.15
N PRO A 40 -10.07 -0.73 7.05
CA PRO A 40 -8.90 -1.61 7.22
C PRO A 40 -8.43 -2.30 5.93
N GLN A 41 -9.37 -2.60 5.02
CA GLN A 41 -9.04 -3.23 3.75
C GLN A 41 -8.15 -2.36 2.85
N ALA A 42 -8.34 -1.04 2.86
CA ALA A 42 -7.51 -0.12 2.09
C ALA A 42 -6.06 -0.11 2.62
N ARG A 43 -5.90 -0.07 3.95
CA ARG A 43 -4.59 -0.15 4.61
C ARG A 43 -3.89 -1.47 4.37
N ARG A 44 -4.61 -2.60 4.49
CA ARG A 44 -4.04 -3.93 4.16
C ARG A 44 -3.62 -4.02 2.69
N ASN A 45 -4.40 -3.48 1.76
CA ASN A 45 -4.04 -3.48 0.33
C ASN A 45 -2.80 -2.62 0.06
N PHE A 46 -2.72 -1.44 0.67
CA PHE A 46 -1.54 -0.57 0.62
C PHE A 46 -0.30 -1.30 1.18
N LEU A 47 -0.42 -1.87 2.37
CA LEU A 47 0.65 -2.59 3.04
C LEU A 47 1.10 -3.83 2.25
N ASP A 48 0.16 -4.63 1.73
CA ASP A 48 0.48 -5.78 0.90
C ASP A 48 1.18 -5.37 -0.41
N GLY A 49 0.78 -4.25 -0.99
CA GLY A 49 1.45 -3.66 -2.15
C GLY A 49 2.87 -3.23 -1.84
N PHE A 50 3.10 -2.52 -0.74
CA PHE A 50 4.42 -2.09 -0.30
C PHE A 50 5.32 -3.28 0.08
N ALA A 51 4.82 -4.21 0.90
CA ALA A 51 5.52 -5.44 1.25
C ALA A 51 5.90 -6.27 0.00
N GLY A 52 5.07 -6.29 -1.03
CA GLY A 52 5.39 -6.92 -2.32
C GLY A 52 6.47 -6.21 -3.14
N LYS A 53 6.75 -4.93 -2.87
CA LYS A 53 7.88 -4.19 -3.48
C LYS A 53 9.20 -4.55 -2.82
N ILE A 54 9.22 -4.72 -1.49
CA ILE A 54 10.45 -4.97 -0.71
C ILE A 54 10.72 -6.46 -0.40
N PHE A 55 9.70 -7.31 -0.41
CA PHE A 55 9.81 -8.75 -0.17
C PHE A 55 9.23 -9.53 -1.36
N PRO A 56 10.08 -10.09 -2.26
CA PRO A 56 9.62 -10.81 -3.45
C PRO A 56 8.66 -11.97 -3.15
N ALA A 57 8.80 -12.62 -1.99
CA ALA A 57 7.96 -13.74 -1.56
C ALA A 57 6.59 -13.34 -1.00
N HIS A 58 6.34 -12.04 -0.72
CA HIS A 58 5.13 -11.59 -0.03
C HIS A 58 3.85 -11.87 -0.82
N LEU A 59 3.75 -11.40 -2.06
CA LEU A 59 2.52 -11.57 -2.85
C LEU A 59 2.21 -13.04 -3.18
N PRO A 60 3.19 -13.89 -3.53
CA PRO A 60 2.95 -15.32 -3.66
C PRO A 60 2.46 -15.97 -2.36
N GLY A 61 3.08 -15.65 -1.21
CA GLY A 61 2.65 -16.18 0.10
C GLY A 61 1.25 -15.71 0.49
N LEU A 62 0.95 -14.43 0.32
CA LEU A 62 -0.37 -13.87 0.53
C LEU A 62 -1.44 -14.54 -0.36
N ALA A 63 -1.10 -14.87 -1.61
CA ALA A 63 -2.01 -15.60 -2.50
C ALA A 63 -2.28 -17.03 -2.01
N ARG A 64 -1.27 -17.73 -1.48
CA ARG A 64 -1.46 -19.05 -0.85
C ARG A 64 -2.32 -18.94 0.40
N TYR A 65 -2.02 -18.00 1.29
CA TYR A 65 -2.81 -17.74 2.48
C TYR A 65 -4.29 -17.45 2.16
N ARG A 66 -4.57 -16.60 1.17
CA ARG A 66 -5.95 -16.28 0.75
C ARG A 66 -6.70 -17.49 0.21
N LYS A 67 -6.03 -18.41 -0.50
CA LYS A 67 -6.63 -19.68 -0.96
C LYS A 67 -6.99 -20.59 0.22
N LEU A 68 -6.11 -20.71 1.20
CA LEU A 68 -6.35 -21.50 2.42
C LEU A 68 -7.53 -20.91 3.22
N LEU A 69 -7.54 -19.59 3.41
CA LEU A 69 -8.64 -18.85 4.04
C LEU A 69 -9.98 -19.11 3.34
N ALA A 70 -10.02 -19.05 2.00
CA ALA A 70 -11.24 -19.31 1.24
C ALA A 70 -11.74 -20.76 1.41
N ARG A 71 -10.83 -21.75 1.36
CA ARG A 71 -11.17 -23.16 1.61
C ARG A 71 -11.72 -23.37 3.02
N ARG A 72 -11.08 -22.77 4.01
CA ARG A 72 -11.50 -22.82 5.41
C ARG A 72 -12.88 -22.20 5.60
N ASN A 73 -13.12 -21.01 5.04
CA ASN A 73 -14.44 -20.36 5.10
C ASN A 73 -15.53 -21.19 4.42
N HIS A 74 -15.22 -21.86 3.31
CA HIS A 74 -16.16 -22.78 2.68
C HIS A 74 -16.52 -23.97 3.59
N LEU A 75 -15.55 -24.54 4.31
CA LEU A 75 -15.83 -25.58 5.31
C LEU A 75 -16.67 -25.06 6.48
N LEU A 76 -16.41 -23.85 6.98
CA LEU A 76 -17.23 -23.24 8.03
C LEU A 76 -18.70 -23.05 7.61
N GLN A 77 -18.94 -22.88 6.31
CA GLN A 77 -20.27 -22.67 5.72
C GLN A 77 -20.95 -23.97 5.27
N SER A 78 -20.30 -25.12 5.44
CA SER A 78 -20.74 -26.40 4.86
C SER A 78 -21.94 -27.07 5.56
N GLY A 79 -22.30 -26.62 6.76
CA GLY A 79 -23.39 -27.22 7.56
C GLY A 79 -23.06 -28.61 8.12
N LEU A 80 -21.80 -29.04 8.07
CA LEU A 80 -21.34 -30.28 8.70
C LEU A 80 -21.56 -30.26 10.22
N ASP A 81 -21.78 -31.43 10.80
CA ASP A 81 -21.71 -31.57 12.25
C ASP A 81 -20.30 -31.24 12.79
N GLN A 82 -20.22 -31.00 14.10
CA GLN A 82 -19.00 -30.50 14.73
C GLN A 82 -17.81 -31.46 14.59
N ALA A 83 -18.04 -32.78 14.66
CA ALA A 83 -16.97 -33.77 14.60
C ALA A 83 -16.43 -33.90 13.16
N ALA A 84 -17.33 -33.98 12.18
CA ALA A 84 -16.99 -34.03 10.77
C ALA A 84 -16.29 -32.75 10.29
N LEU A 85 -16.75 -31.58 10.76
CA LEU A 85 -16.08 -30.31 10.47
C LEU A 85 -14.67 -30.28 11.06
N GLN A 86 -14.50 -30.66 12.33
CA GLN A 86 -13.21 -30.61 13.01
C GLN A 86 -12.16 -31.47 12.28
N ALA A 87 -12.52 -32.71 11.92
CA ALA A 87 -11.62 -33.61 11.19
C ALA A 87 -11.21 -33.06 9.82
N ARG A 88 -12.09 -32.31 9.15
CA ARG A 88 -11.81 -31.74 7.82
C ARG A 88 -11.06 -30.41 7.88
N ILE A 89 -11.26 -29.61 8.93
CA ILE A 89 -10.71 -28.25 9.02
C ILE A 89 -9.28 -28.23 9.56
N GLU A 90 -8.92 -29.21 10.39
CA GLU A 90 -7.64 -29.26 11.11
C GLU A 90 -6.39 -29.28 10.22
N PRO A 91 -6.33 -30.03 9.10
CA PRO A 91 -5.20 -29.94 8.17
C PRO A 91 -5.03 -28.55 7.56
N TRP A 92 -6.13 -27.82 7.37
CA TRP A 92 -6.09 -26.46 6.83
C TRP A 92 -5.65 -25.43 7.88
N ASP A 93 -6.00 -25.63 9.15
CA ASP A 93 -5.54 -24.73 10.23
C ASP A 93 -4.01 -24.72 10.32
N GLN A 94 -3.37 -25.89 10.25
CA GLN A 94 -1.89 -25.99 10.30
C GLN A 94 -1.23 -25.27 9.12
N GLN A 95 -1.69 -25.52 7.90
CA GLN A 95 -1.17 -24.84 6.70
C GLN A 95 -1.43 -23.33 6.75
N MET A 96 -2.62 -22.93 7.20
CA MET A 96 -3.02 -21.53 7.32
C MET A 96 -2.18 -20.80 8.37
N ALA A 97 -1.85 -21.45 9.49
CA ALA A 97 -0.99 -20.89 10.52
C ALA A 97 0.42 -20.64 9.95
N SER A 98 1.03 -21.64 9.30
CA SER A 98 2.37 -21.49 8.70
C SER A 98 2.43 -20.35 7.68
N GLU A 99 1.54 -20.32 6.68
CA GLU A 99 1.54 -19.24 5.67
C GLU A 99 1.13 -17.89 6.26
N GLY A 100 0.28 -17.90 7.30
CA GLY A 100 -0.17 -16.70 7.98
C GLY A 100 0.96 -16.02 8.78
N LEU A 101 1.81 -16.78 9.46
CA LEU A 101 3.00 -16.26 10.16
C LEU A 101 3.95 -15.55 9.21
N ASP A 102 4.19 -16.13 8.05
CA ASP A 102 5.01 -15.55 6.98
C ASP A 102 4.48 -14.18 6.49
N VAL A 103 3.16 -14.07 6.36
CA VAL A 103 2.51 -12.80 5.99
C VAL A 103 2.59 -11.78 7.12
N LEU A 104 2.38 -12.21 8.37
CA LEU A 104 2.47 -11.38 9.57
C LEU A 104 3.88 -10.79 9.74
N ASP A 105 4.92 -11.60 9.65
CA ASP A 105 6.31 -11.16 9.77
C ASP A 105 6.64 -10.06 8.76
N ARG A 106 6.37 -10.32 7.47
CA ARG A 106 6.66 -9.38 6.38
C ARG A 106 5.86 -8.09 6.54
N ARG A 107 4.61 -8.15 7.00
CA ARG A 107 3.79 -6.97 7.27
C ARG A 107 4.31 -6.13 8.43
N ARG A 108 4.68 -6.76 9.55
CA ARG A 108 5.28 -6.04 10.69
C ARG A 108 6.57 -5.33 10.29
N ARG A 109 7.44 -6.02 9.55
CA ARG A 109 8.68 -5.44 9.03
C ARG A 109 8.42 -4.29 8.06
N ALA A 110 7.46 -4.46 7.15
CA ALA A 110 7.06 -3.41 6.23
C ALA A 110 6.49 -2.17 6.97
N VAL A 111 5.63 -2.37 7.97
CA VAL A 111 5.14 -1.25 8.79
C VAL A 111 6.28 -0.58 9.55
N ALA A 112 7.24 -1.32 10.10
CA ALA A 112 8.39 -0.74 10.79
C ALA A 112 9.26 0.13 9.87
N GLU A 113 9.53 -0.32 8.64
CA GLU A 113 10.24 0.46 7.62
C GLU A 113 9.48 1.75 7.27
N LEU A 114 8.15 1.67 7.06
CA LEU A 114 7.33 2.85 6.79
C LEU A 114 7.26 3.80 7.99
N ALA A 115 7.16 3.27 9.21
CA ALA A 115 7.08 4.06 10.43
C ALA A 115 8.33 4.93 10.59
N ALA A 116 9.52 4.35 10.37
CA ALA A 116 10.78 5.06 10.43
C ALA A 116 10.87 6.19 9.39
N GLU A 117 10.49 5.92 8.14
CA GLU A 117 10.57 6.90 7.06
C GLU A 117 9.50 8.00 7.21
N VAL A 118 8.26 7.65 7.54
CA VAL A 118 7.16 8.63 7.64
C VAL A 118 7.32 9.54 8.86
N ALA A 119 7.85 9.05 9.97
CA ALA A 119 8.13 9.86 11.16
C ALA A 119 9.16 10.95 10.88
N ARG A 120 10.12 10.69 9.99
CA ARG A 120 11.10 11.69 9.53
C ARG A 120 10.51 12.60 8.45
N LEU A 121 9.75 12.02 7.51
CA LEU A 121 9.30 12.70 6.31
C LEU A 121 8.14 13.67 6.59
N TYR A 122 7.13 13.24 7.34
CA TYR A 122 5.90 14.02 7.51
C TYR A 122 6.16 15.42 8.09
N PRO A 123 6.94 15.62 9.18
CA PRO A 123 7.24 16.96 9.69
C PRO A 123 7.96 17.83 8.66
N ALA A 124 8.82 17.25 7.82
CA ALA A 124 9.52 18.00 6.78
C ALA A 124 8.59 18.47 5.65
N LEU A 125 7.48 17.75 5.42
CA LEU A 125 6.45 18.12 4.44
C LEU A 125 5.43 19.10 5.03
N ALA A 126 4.94 18.81 6.23
CA ALA A 126 3.88 19.55 6.91
C ALA A 126 4.38 20.77 7.70
N GLY A 127 5.68 20.88 7.94
CA GLY A 127 6.30 21.85 8.85
C GLY A 127 6.34 21.37 10.31
N SER A 128 5.41 20.52 10.73
CA SER A 128 5.34 19.93 12.07
C SER A 128 4.47 18.66 12.11
N GLY A 129 4.40 18.00 13.27
CA GLY A 129 3.47 16.90 13.54
C GLY A 129 4.19 15.56 13.68
N ALA A 130 3.98 14.90 14.82
CA ALA A 130 4.59 13.61 15.11
C ALA A 130 3.70 12.48 14.60
N VAL A 131 4.23 11.63 13.71
CA VAL A 131 3.49 10.50 13.14
C VAL A 131 3.85 9.20 13.84
N ARG A 132 2.82 8.42 14.20
CA ARG A 132 2.95 7.05 14.70
C ARG A 132 2.21 6.11 13.76
N LEU A 133 2.94 5.09 13.30
CA LEU A 133 2.43 4.02 12.46
C LEU A 133 2.67 2.69 13.16
N GLU A 134 1.62 1.91 13.37
CA GLU A 134 1.71 0.62 14.09
C GLU A 134 0.89 -0.46 13.40
N TYR A 135 1.40 -1.69 13.40
CA TYR A 135 0.69 -2.85 12.89
C TYR A 135 -0.14 -3.47 14.01
N GLU A 136 -1.45 -3.48 13.87
CA GLU A 136 -2.38 -4.03 14.85
C GLU A 136 -2.82 -5.43 14.44
N SER A 137 -2.45 -6.42 15.25
CA SER A 137 -2.84 -7.82 15.06
C SER A 137 -3.35 -8.40 16.36
N SER A 138 -4.33 -9.30 16.26
CA SER A 138 -4.76 -10.10 17.42
C SER A 138 -3.78 -11.22 17.76
N LEU A 139 -2.78 -11.44 16.93
CA LEU A 139 -1.73 -12.42 17.13
C LEU A 139 -0.45 -11.71 17.52
N ASP A 140 0.22 -12.20 18.56
CA ASP A 140 1.44 -11.57 19.07
C ASP A 140 2.62 -11.70 18.10
N ALA A 141 3.62 -10.83 18.29
CA ALA A 141 4.89 -10.97 17.60
C ALA A 141 5.62 -12.24 18.10
N GLY A 142 6.16 -13.05 17.17
CA GLY A 142 6.86 -14.28 17.52
C GLY A 142 5.98 -15.46 17.93
N ILE A 143 4.66 -15.36 17.78
CA ILE A 143 3.72 -16.47 18.02
C ILE A 143 4.08 -17.71 17.18
N SER A 144 4.02 -18.88 17.78
CA SER A 144 4.29 -20.15 17.09
C SER A 144 3.10 -20.60 16.23
N ALA A 145 3.33 -21.51 15.28
CA ALA A 145 2.27 -22.05 14.45
C ALA A 145 1.24 -22.82 15.29
N GLU A 146 1.71 -23.54 16.31
CA GLU A 146 0.88 -24.29 17.25
C GLU A 146 -0.04 -23.34 18.02
N ARG A 147 0.51 -22.23 18.54
CA ARG A 147 -0.29 -21.25 19.26
C ARG A 147 -1.32 -20.55 18.36
N PHE A 148 -0.96 -20.25 17.12
CA PHE A 148 -1.94 -19.72 16.16
C PHE A 148 -3.07 -20.75 15.90
N VAL A 149 -2.75 -22.04 15.75
CA VAL A 149 -3.78 -23.08 15.65
C VAL A 149 -4.66 -23.15 16.90
N GLU A 150 -4.10 -22.98 18.10
CA GLU A 150 -4.88 -22.87 19.34
C GLU A 150 -5.86 -21.69 19.32
N GLU A 151 -5.43 -20.51 18.88
CA GLU A 151 -6.31 -19.33 18.73
C GLU A 151 -7.43 -19.59 17.71
N LEU A 152 -7.14 -20.27 16.60
CA LEU A 152 -8.15 -20.69 15.62
C LEU A 152 -9.17 -21.67 16.23
N ARG A 153 -8.70 -22.64 17.02
CA ARG A 153 -9.56 -23.60 17.72
C ARG A 153 -10.43 -22.92 18.78
N ALA A 154 -9.87 -22.00 19.55
CA ALA A 154 -10.58 -21.24 20.59
C ALA A 154 -11.74 -20.41 20.02
N ARG A 155 -11.60 -19.92 18.77
CA ARG A 155 -12.63 -19.12 18.09
C ARG A 155 -13.57 -19.95 17.21
N ARG A 156 -13.41 -21.28 17.14
CA ARG A 156 -14.13 -22.18 16.22
C ARG A 156 -15.65 -22.02 16.24
N GLN A 157 -16.27 -22.01 17.43
CA GLN A 157 -17.73 -21.91 17.55
C GLN A 157 -18.25 -20.58 16.98
N ASP A 158 -17.56 -19.49 17.27
CA ASP A 158 -17.90 -18.17 16.72
C ASP A 158 -17.71 -18.11 15.21
N GLU A 159 -16.65 -18.75 14.69
CA GLU A 159 -16.36 -18.82 13.26
C GLU A 159 -17.41 -19.61 12.48
N VAL A 160 -17.89 -20.73 13.04
CA VAL A 160 -18.98 -21.52 12.45
C VAL A 160 -20.26 -20.70 12.42
N ARG A 161 -20.63 -20.08 13.55
CA ARG A 161 -21.84 -19.23 13.64
C ARG A 161 -21.82 -18.09 12.63
N ARG A 162 -20.66 -17.48 12.39
CA ARG A 162 -20.50 -16.35 11.46
C ARG A 162 -20.17 -16.78 10.03
N GLY A 163 -19.91 -18.06 9.79
CA GLY A 163 -19.48 -18.58 8.49
C GLY A 163 -18.17 -17.96 7.99
N GLN A 164 -17.28 -17.50 8.87
CA GLN A 164 -16.02 -16.85 8.49
C GLN A 164 -14.93 -17.05 9.53
N THR A 165 -13.69 -17.11 9.08
CA THR A 165 -12.50 -17.12 9.94
C THR A 165 -12.33 -15.76 10.62
N LEU A 166 -11.98 -15.77 11.90
CA LEU A 166 -11.91 -14.59 12.76
C LEU A 166 -10.50 -14.28 13.28
N VAL A 167 -9.53 -15.17 13.04
CA VAL A 167 -8.14 -15.05 13.51
C VAL A 167 -7.17 -15.09 12.34
N GLY A 168 -6.20 -14.17 12.31
CA GLY A 168 -5.11 -14.15 11.34
C GLY A 168 -5.02 -12.84 10.53
N PRO A 169 -3.98 -12.70 9.69
CA PRO A 169 -3.61 -11.42 9.06
C PRO A 169 -4.69 -10.77 8.17
N HIS A 170 -5.72 -11.50 7.75
CA HIS A 170 -6.84 -10.90 7.02
C HIS A 170 -7.75 -10.02 7.91
N ARG A 171 -7.59 -10.08 9.24
CA ARG A 171 -8.36 -9.30 10.23
C ARG A 171 -7.58 -8.10 10.77
N ASP A 172 -6.27 -8.11 10.64
CA ASP A 172 -5.35 -7.09 11.13
C ASP A 172 -5.55 -5.73 10.47
N ASP A 173 -5.01 -4.70 11.10
CA ASP A 173 -5.07 -3.32 10.64
C ASP A 173 -3.73 -2.59 10.81
N VAL A 174 -3.67 -1.34 10.34
CA VAL A 174 -2.57 -0.41 10.58
C VAL A 174 -3.12 0.83 11.23
N LEU A 175 -2.64 1.15 12.42
CA LEU A 175 -2.94 2.39 13.12
C LEU A 175 -2.10 3.52 12.53
N ILE A 176 -2.74 4.64 12.21
CA ILE A 176 -2.09 5.85 11.69
C ILE A 176 -2.50 7.01 12.60
N GLU A 177 -1.56 7.50 13.39
CA GLU A 177 -1.78 8.62 14.31
C GLU A 177 -0.89 9.79 13.96
N MET A 178 -1.42 10.99 14.23
CA MET A 178 -0.66 12.23 14.22
C MET A 178 -0.91 12.94 15.55
N ASP A 179 0.15 13.31 16.25
CA ASP A 179 0.11 13.94 17.57
C ASP A 179 -0.79 13.17 18.57
N GLY A 180 -0.73 11.84 18.52
CA GLY A 180 -1.51 10.94 19.38
C GLY A 180 -3.00 10.82 19.04
N ARG A 181 -3.43 11.25 17.85
CA ARG A 181 -4.83 11.17 17.41
C ARG A 181 -4.96 10.37 16.13
N ASP A 182 -5.99 9.51 16.06
CA ASP A 182 -6.33 8.74 14.86
C ASP A 182 -6.59 9.67 13.67
N MET A 183 -5.75 9.57 12.64
CA MET A 183 -5.82 10.37 11.42
C MET A 183 -7.10 10.15 10.62
N ARG A 184 -7.70 8.95 10.69
CA ARG A 184 -8.97 8.65 10.03
C ARG A 184 -10.11 9.47 10.62
N SER A 185 -10.12 9.60 11.95
CA SER A 185 -11.24 10.17 12.70
C SER A 185 -11.10 11.67 12.94
N PHE A 186 -9.86 12.17 13.07
CA PHE A 186 -9.60 13.56 13.47
C PHE A 186 -8.76 14.37 12.49
N GLY A 187 -8.17 13.74 11.46
CA GLY A 187 -7.40 14.46 10.45
C GLY A 187 -8.29 15.31 9.54
N SER A 188 -7.88 16.55 9.27
CA SER A 188 -8.51 17.36 8.21
C SER A 188 -8.29 16.72 6.84
N ARG A 189 -9.07 17.11 5.82
CA ARG A 189 -8.90 16.59 4.45
C ARG A 189 -7.48 16.80 3.91
N GLY A 190 -6.92 18.00 4.10
CA GLY A 190 -5.54 18.31 3.71
C GLY A 190 -4.52 17.46 4.47
N GLN A 191 -4.71 17.27 5.78
CA GLN A 191 -3.83 16.42 6.60
C GLN A 191 -3.89 14.94 6.18
N GLN A 192 -5.09 14.42 5.89
CA GLN A 192 -5.26 13.05 5.41
C GLN A 192 -4.61 12.84 4.05
N ARG A 193 -4.76 13.80 3.13
CA ARG A 193 -4.11 13.77 1.81
C ARG A 193 -2.60 13.83 1.94
N LEU A 194 -2.08 14.76 2.74
CA LEU A 194 -0.65 14.89 2.98
C LEU A 194 -0.08 13.64 3.63
N MET A 195 -0.78 13.04 4.59
CA MET A 195 -0.37 11.77 5.22
C MET A 195 -0.34 10.63 4.20
N ALA A 196 -1.36 10.52 3.34
CA ALA A 196 -1.36 9.51 2.27
C ALA A 196 -0.20 9.70 1.30
N LEU A 197 0.12 10.96 0.94
CA LEU A 197 1.26 11.29 0.10
C LEU A 197 2.59 10.97 0.80
N ALA A 198 2.72 11.34 2.08
CA ALA A 198 3.88 11.04 2.90
C ALA A 198 4.11 9.52 3.00
N LEU A 199 3.05 8.72 3.16
CA LEU A 199 3.15 7.26 3.16
C LEU A 199 3.65 6.70 1.82
N ARG A 200 3.23 7.26 0.68
CA ARG A 200 3.76 6.87 -0.64
C ARG A 200 5.23 7.26 -0.81
N LEU A 201 5.58 8.48 -0.43
CA LEU A 201 6.97 8.96 -0.50
C LEU A 201 7.89 8.19 0.47
N ALA A 202 7.39 7.77 1.63
CA ALA A 202 8.10 6.92 2.58
C ALA A 202 8.45 5.53 2.02
N GLU A 203 7.79 5.07 0.95
CA GLU A 203 8.16 3.83 0.27
C GLU A 203 9.50 3.93 -0.47
N VAL A 204 9.95 5.14 -0.85
CA VAL A 204 11.10 5.34 -1.76
C VAL A 204 12.38 4.69 -1.24
N GLY A 205 12.80 5.03 -0.03
CA GLY A 205 14.03 4.52 0.58
C GLY A 205 14.05 2.99 0.73
N PRO A 206 13.03 2.37 1.37
CA PRO A 206 12.95 0.91 1.48
C PRO A 206 12.92 0.20 0.13
N VAL A 207 12.22 0.76 -0.87
CA VAL A 207 12.15 0.18 -2.22
C VAL A 207 13.51 0.28 -2.94
N GLU A 208 14.18 1.43 -2.83
CA GLU A 208 15.54 1.61 -3.38
C GLU A 208 16.51 0.61 -2.77
N ARG A 209 16.51 0.44 -1.43
CA ARG A 209 17.35 -0.54 -0.74
C ARG A 209 17.07 -1.98 -1.19
N ALA A 210 15.80 -2.32 -1.40
CA ALA A 210 15.40 -3.68 -1.78
C ALA A 210 15.72 -4.03 -3.24
N VAL A 211 15.71 -3.04 -4.16
CA VAL A 211 15.86 -3.27 -5.60
C VAL A 211 17.21 -2.81 -6.14
N GLY A 212 17.92 -1.94 -5.42
CA GLY A 212 19.21 -1.38 -5.82
C GLY A 212 19.12 -0.22 -6.82
N SER A 213 17.91 0.29 -7.08
CA SER A 213 17.66 1.40 -7.98
C SER A 213 16.55 2.30 -7.45
N GLN A 214 16.64 3.61 -7.71
CA GLN A 214 15.61 4.55 -7.32
C GLN A 214 14.30 4.28 -8.08
N PRO A 215 13.15 4.24 -7.38
CA PRO A 215 11.86 4.12 -8.04
C PRO A 215 11.47 5.42 -8.75
N VAL A 216 10.68 5.29 -9.81
CA VAL A 216 10.00 6.42 -10.47
C VAL A 216 8.77 6.81 -9.66
N LEU A 217 8.65 8.08 -9.31
CA LEU A 217 7.45 8.63 -8.66
C LEU A 217 6.43 9.05 -9.71
N LEU A 218 5.18 8.61 -9.57
CA LEU A 218 4.06 9.02 -10.42
C LEU A 218 3.01 9.70 -9.55
N LEU A 219 2.98 11.02 -9.56
CA LEU A 219 2.19 11.84 -8.65
C LEU A 219 1.00 12.44 -9.41
N ASP A 220 -0.14 11.75 -9.37
CA ASP A 220 -1.36 12.18 -10.04
C ASP A 220 -2.16 13.14 -9.16
N ASP A 221 -2.17 14.43 -9.53
CA ASP A 221 -2.82 15.52 -8.81
C ASP A 221 -2.48 15.53 -7.31
N ALA A 222 -1.21 15.25 -6.99
CA ALA A 222 -0.78 15.03 -5.62
C ALA A 222 -0.79 16.28 -4.74
N LEU A 223 -0.65 17.45 -5.36
CA LEU A 223 -0.50 18.73 -4.67
C LEU A 223 -1.81 19.49 -4.48
N SER A 224 -2.89 19.09 -5.16
CA SER A 224 -4.16 19.78 -5.01
C SER A 224 -4.70 19.65 -3.58
N GLU A 225 -5.43 20.67 -3.12
CA GLU A 225 -5.96 20.77 -1.75
C GLU A 225 -4.92 20.87 -0.63
N LEU A 226 -3.62 20.98 -0.97
CA LEU A 226 -2.57 21.37 -0.04
C LEU A 226 -2.36 22.89 -0.09
N ASP A 227 -2.03 23.49 1.05
CA ASP A 227 -1.68 24.91 1.09
C ASP A 227 -0.32 25.17 0.39
N PRO A 228 -0.06 26.42 -0.07
CA PRO A 228 1.13 26.74 -0.85
C PRO A 228 2.46 26.44 -0.14
N GLU A 229 2.52 26.52 1.20
CA GLU A 229 3.74 26.25 1.95
C GLU A 229 4.06 24.75 1.92
N VAL A 230 3.06 23.91 2.21
CA VAL A 230 3.16 22.46 2.14
C VAL A 230 3.48 22.01 0.70
N GLN A 231 2.82 22.59 -0.31
CA GLN A 231 3.17 22.30 -1.71
C GLN A 231 4.65 22.57 -1.99
N GLY A 232 5.18 23.70 -1.50
CA GLY A 232 6.59 24.04 -1.63
C GLY A 232 7.51 23.04 -0.93
N ASN A 233 7.15 22.56 0.26
CA ASN A 233 7.90 21.52 0.98
C ASN A 233 7.92 20.19 0.21
N VAL A 234 6.76 19.74 -0.28
CA VAL A 234 6.64 18.52 -1.10
C VAL A 234 7.48 18.62 -2.36
N LEU A 235 7.38 19.74 -3.09
CA LEU A 235 8.16 19.96 -4.30
C LEU A 235 9.66 19.91 -4.03
N ARG A 236 10.15 20.60 -3.00
CA ARG A 236 11.57 20.55 -2.60
C ARG A 236 12.03 19.12 -2.28
N HIS A 237 11.18 18.33 -1.62
CA HIS A 237 11.49 16.95 -1.29
C HIS A 237 11.59 16.07 -2.55
N VAL A 238 10.63 16.17 -3.46
CA VAL A 238 10.59 15.31 -4.66
C VAL A 238 11.59 15.76 -5.73
N GLU A 239 12.02 17.03 -5.76
CA GLU A 239 13.12 17.49 -6.61
C GLU A 239 14.46 16.82 -6.28
N GLY A 240 14.66 16.41 -5.01
CA GLY A 240 15.82 15.62 -4.60
C GLY A 240 15.65 14.12 -4.82
N SER A 241 14.48 13.67 -5.29
CA SER A 241 14.18 12.27 -5.61
C SER A 241 14.44 12.01 -7.09
N GLY A 242 14.84 10.79 -7.45
CA GLY A 242 15.25 10.39 -8.81
C GLY A 242 14.40 10.92 -9.98
N GLN A 243 13.48 10.12 -10.51
CA GLN A 243 12.61 10.55 -11.60
C GLN A 243 11.17 10.72 -11.11
N VAL A 244 10.57 11.88 -11.36
CA VAL A 244 9.23 12.24 -10.92
C VAL A 244 8.38 12.69 -12.10
N PHE A 245 7.20 12.09 -12.24
CA PHE A 245 6.14 12.60 -13.09
C PHE A 245 5.04 13.15 -12.20
N LEU A 246 4.66 14.41 -12.41
CA LEU A 246 3.63 15.07 -11.62
C LEU A 246 2.58 15.65 -12.57
N THR A 247 1.31 15.36 -12.31
CA THR A 247 0.18 15.99 -13.02
C THR A 247 -0.40 17.10 -12.15
N THR A 248 -0.80 18.20 -12.78
CA THR A 248 -1.45 19.32 -12.09
C THR A 248 -2.30 20.11 -13.09
N ALA A 249 -3.39 20.72 -12.60
CA ALA A 249 -4.15 21.71 -13.35
C ALA A 249 -3.51 23.12 -13.28
N GLU A 250 -2.54 23.33 -12.38
CA GLU A 250 -1.83 24.58 -12.24
C GLU A 250 -0.89 24.83 -13.42
N ARG A 251 -0.89 26.08 -13.92
CA ARG A 251 -0.08 26.44 -15.10
C ARG A 251 1.42 26.40 -14.83
N ARG A 252 1.84 26.67 -13.59
CA ARG A 252 3.22 26.66 -13.13
C ARG A 252 3.27 26.33 -11.65
N LEU A 253 4.26 25.53 -11.28
CA LEU A 253 4.66 25.23 -9.91
C LEU A 253 6.08 25.75 -9.69
N PRO A 254 6.50 26.06 -8.45
CA PRO A 254 7.84 26.55 -8.14
C PRO A 254 8.92 25.45 -8.22
N ALA A 255 8.89 24.63 -9.26
CA ALA A 255 9.89 23.59 -9.54
C ALA A 255 11.01 24.15 -10.44
N ARG A 256 12.26 23.99 -10.03
CA ARG A 256 13.46 24.59 -10.65
C ARG A 256 14.05 23.75 -11.79
N GLN A 257 13.88 22.42 -11.76
CA GLN A 257 14.50 21.48 -12.72
C GLN A 257 13.45 20.58 -13.39
N SER A 258 12.35 21.15 -13.89
CA SER A 258 11.26 20.40 -14.51
C SER A 258 11.10 20.71 -15.99
N ALA A 259 10.86 19.66 -16.77
CA ALA A 259 10.26 19.81 -18.10
C ALA A 259 8.74 19.85 -17.94
N TRP A 260 8.09 20.69 -18.74
CA TRP A 260 6.66 20.90 -18.69
C TRP A 260 6.02 20.35 -19.96
N TRP A 261 4.92 19.62 -19.80
CA TRP A 261 4.11 19.15 -20.91
C TRP A 261 2.65 19.52 -20.69
N VAL A 262 1.96 19.90 -21.77
CA VAL A 262 0.51 20.14 -21.79
C VAL A 262 -0.17 18.92 -22.38
N VAL A 263 -1.16 18.42 -21.65
CA VAL A 263 -2.05 17.36 -22.11
C VAL A 263 -3.39 17.99 -22.54
N ARG A 264 -3.75 17.87 -23.82
CA ARG A 264 -5.02 18.39 -24.35
C ARG A 264 -5.60 17.45 -25.40
N GLY A 265 -6.88 17.06 -25.23
CA GLY A 265 -7.55 16.14 -26.15
C GLY A 265 -6.85 14.77 -26.28
N GLY A 266 -6.20 14.30 -25.21
CA GLY A 266 -5.42 13.05 -25.23
C GLY A 266 -4.01 13.17 -25.85
N HIS A 267 -3.59 14.36 -26.29
CA HIS A 267 -2.26 14.60 -26.85
C HIS A 267 -1.35 15.30 -25.84
N VAL A 268 -0.09 14.86 -25.77
CA VAL A 268 0.97 15.45 -24.95
C VAL A 268 1.84 16.35 -25.82
N ARG A 269 2.05 17.60 -25.41
CA ARG A 269 2.92 18.58 -26.10
C ARG A 269 3.91 19.20 -25.12
N ASP A 270 5.17 19.32 -25.54
CA ASP A 270 6.23 19.94 -24.74
C ASP A 270 6.03 21.47 -24.67
N LEU A 271 6.21 22.05 -23.49
CA LEU A 271 6.13 23.49 -23.21
C LEU A 271 7.50 24.18 -23.17
N ARG A 272 8.61 23.47 -23.40
CA ARG A 272 9.91 24.12 -23.56
C ARG A 272 9.77 25.28 -24.56
N PRO A 273 10.22 26.50 -24.22
CA PRO A 273 10.25 27.58 -25.19
C PRO A 273 11.04 27.07 -26.40
N GLN A 274 10.51 27.25 -27.60
CA GLN A 274 11.26 27.05 -28.83
C GLN A 274 12.41 28.08 -28.80
N LEU A 275 13.54 27.71 -28.20
CA LEU A 275 14.78 28.47 -28.32
C LEU A 275 15.20 28.36 -29.79
N GLY A 276 14.83 29.38 -30.57
CA GLY A 276 15.36 29.62 -31.90
C GLY A 276 14.50 29.16 -33.07
N GLN A 277 13.36 29.82 -33.33
CA GLN A 277 12.91 30.13 -34.69
C GLN A 277 12.25 31.51 -34.69
N GLY A 278 12.86 32.50 -35.36
CA GLY A 278 12.21 33.77 -35.69
C GLY A 278 12.82 35.06 -35.09
N ALA A 279 14.13 35.23 -35.20
CA ALA A 279 14.74 36.56 -35.30
C ALA A 279 15.88 36.49 -36.34
N ALA A 280 15.49 36.53 -37.61
CA ALA A 280 16.32 36.88 -38.74
C ALA A 280 15.43 37.60 -39.74
#